data_AF-A0A653IRC0-F1
#
_entry.id   AF-A0A653IRC0-F1
#
_cell.length_a   1.000
_cell.length_b   1.000
_cell.length_c   1.000
_cell.angle_alpha   90.00
_cell.angle_beta   90.00
_cell.angle_gamma   90.00
#
_symmetry.space_group_name_H-M   'P 1'
#
loop_
_entity.id
_entity.type
_entity.pdbx_description
1 polymer ?
#
loop_
_entity_poly.entity_id
_entity_poly.type
_entity_poly.pdbx_seq_one_letter_code
_entity_poly.pdbx_strand_id
1 'polypeptide(L)'
;MNLQSKMAEALRRTRNGDLAGATALLLRPDRGKGTNFVPAAADRIIDLEAESVTAKCEPHVSPTSGRFEARRHLGQAGSIDYMLYRPASATPGMPLVIMLHGCTQTP
;
A
#
# COMPACT_ATOMS: atom_id res chain seq x y z
N MET A 1 -3.30 8.71 36.74
CA MET A 1 -2.40 7.66 36.19
C MET A 1 -1.69 8.26 34.99
N ASN A 2 -0.36 8.39 35.02
CA ASN A 2 0.42 9.06 33.96
C ASN A 2 0.46 8.21 32.67
N LEU A 3 0.63 8.86 31.52
CA LEU A 3 0.65 8.26 30.18
C LEU A 3 1.65 7.10 30.07
N GLN A 4 2.83 7.25 30.67
CA GLN A 4 3.86 6.21 30.67
C GLN A 4 3.40 4.91 31.35
N SER A 5 2.68 5.02 32.48
CA SER A 5 2.13 3.86 33.18
C SER A 5 0.99 3.19 32.40
N LYS A 6 0.20 3.96 31.65
CA LYS A 6 -0.83 3.40 30.76
C LYS A 6 -0.22 2.64 29.59
N MET A 7 0.84 3.18 28.98
CA MET A 7 1.59 2.53 27.90
C MET A 7 2.23 1.21 28.37
N ALA A 8 2.83 1.20 29.56
CA ALA A 8 3.41 -0.01 30.15
C ALA A 8 2.36 -1.11 30.39
N GLU A 9 1.17 -0.75 30.87
CA GLU A 9 0.09 -1.72 31.11
C GLU A 9 -0.55 -2.22 29.81
N ALA A 10 -0.70 -1.36 28.80
CA ALA A 10 -1.17 -1.78 27.46
C ALA A 10 -0.23 -2.83 26.83
N LEU A 11 1.08 -2.65 26.96
CA LEU A 11 2.07 -3.62 26.48
C LEU A 11 2.04 -4.94 27.28
N ARG A 12 1.84 -4.85 28.61
CA ARG A 12 1.70 -6.04 29.46
C ARG A 12 0.49 -6.88 29.07
N ARG A 13 -0.65 -6.24 28.82
CA ARG A 13 -1.88 -6.92 28.38
C ARG A 13 -1.74 -7.54 27.00
N THR A 14 -1.03 -6.89 26.09
CA THR A 14 -0.70 -7.45 24.77
C THR A 14 0.12 -8.74 24.89
N ARG A 15 1.17 -8.76 25.74
CA ARG A 15 1.98 -9.98 25.95
C ARG A 15 1.19 -11.12 26.59
N ASN A 16 0.19 -10.79 27.40
CA ASN A 16 -0.65 -11.78 28.08
C ASN A 16 -1.88 -12.20 27.24
N GLY A 17 -2.00 -11.71 26.00
CA GLY A 17 -3.08 -12.06 25.07
C GLY A 17 -4.40 -11.31 25.25
N ASP A 18 -4.49 -10.40 26.23
CA ASP A 18 -5.67 -9.55 26.43
C ASP A 18 -5.59 -8.30 25.55
N LEU A 19 -5.79 -8.50 24.25
CA LEU A 19 -5.75 -7.43 23.25
C LEU A 19 -6.89 -6.43 23.45
N ALA A 20 -8.10 -6.91 23.76
CA ALA A 20 -9.27 -6.06 23.97
C ALA A 20 -9.05 -5.08 25.14
N GLY A 21 -8.48 -5.55 26.27
CA GLY A 21 -8.12 -4.70 27.39
C GLY A 21 -7.01 -3.69 27.05
N ALA A 22 -6.03 -4.07 26.23
CA ALA A 22 -4.98 -3.17 25.77
C ALA A 22 -5.53 -2.04 24.87
N THR A 23 -6.40 -2.37 23.91
CA THR A 23 -7.00 -1.41 22.99
C THR A 23 -7.89 -0.41 23.74
N ALA A 24 -8.66 -0.89 24.72
CA ALA A 24 -9.49 -0.02 25.56
C ALA A 24 -8.67 0.98 26.39
N LEU A 25 -7.43 0.65 26.76
CA LEU A 25 -6.55 1.57 27.48
C LEU A 25 -5.95 2.65 26.56
N LEU A 26 -5.70 2.33 25.29
CA LEU A 26 -5.15 3.26 24.29
C LEU A 26 -6.22 4.22 23.73
N LEU A 27 -7.45 3.74 23.52
CA LEU A 27 -8.54 4.52 22.95
C LEU A 27 -9.26 5.42 23.98
N ARG A 28 -8.92 5.30 25.28
CA ARG A 28 -9.45 6.20 26.29
C ARG A 28 -8.88 7.61 26.05
N PRO A 29 -9.74 8.60 25.77
CA PRO A 29 -9.28 9.94 25.44
C PRO A 29 -8.62 10.55 26.67
N ASP A 30 -7.30 10.69 26.63
CA ASP A 30 -6.62 11.65 27.48
C ASP A 30 -7.01 13.03 26.97
N ARG A 31 -7.77 13.77 27.80
CA ARG A 31 -8.31 15.09 27.49
C ARG A 31 -7.17 16.11 27.40
N GLY A 32 -6.37 15.99 26.34
CA GLY A 32 -5.34 16.91 25.90
C GLY A 32 -5.88 17.71 24.73
N LYS A 33 -5.88 19.02 24.91
CA LYS A 33 -6.32 20.07 23.98
C LYS A 33 -5.77 19.84 22.55
N GLY A 34 -6.59 19.25 21.68
CA GLY A 34 -6.38 19.12 20.25
C GLY A 34 -7.74 19.28 19.58
N THR A 35 -7.82 20.25 18.67
CA THR A 35 -8.97 20.71 17.87
C THR A 35 -10.23 19.83 17.95
N ASN A 36 -11.35 20.44 18.39
CA ASN A 36 -12.68 19.84 18.35
C ASN A 36 -12.97 19.24 16.97
N PHE A 37 -12.76 17.94 16.81
CA PHE A 37 -13.49 17.16 15.83
C PHE A 37 -14.73 16.68 16.55
N VAL A 38 -15.86 17.32 16.27
CA VAL A 38 -17.16 16.82 16.71
C VAL A 38 -17.43 15.59 15.84
N PRO A 39 -17.45 14.36 16.39
CA PRO A 39 -17.88 13.23 15.59
C PRO A 39 -19.38 13.42 15.37
N ALA A 40 -19.77 13.70 14.12
CA ALA A 40 -21.15 13.50 13.73
C ALA A 40 -21.50 12.04 14.01
N ALA A 41 -22.64 11.83 14.68
CA ALA A 41 -23.10 10.55 15.18
C ALA A 41 -22.95 9.42 14.16
N ALA A 42 -22.66 8.23 14.68
CA ALA A 42 -22.53 6.98 13.96
C ALA A 42 -23.71 6.73 13.01
N ASP A 43 -23.47 6.84 11.70
CA ASP A 43 -24.15 6.05 10.65
C ASP A 43 -23.55 6.30 9.25
N ARG A 44 -22.23 6.22 9.10
CA ARG A 44 -21.62 6.28 7.76
C ARG A 44 -20.75 5.06 7.53
N ILE A 45 -21.43 3.94 7.30
CA ILE A 45 -20.88 2.85 6.51
C ILE A 45 -20.46 3.47 5.16
N ILE A 46 -19.20 3.28 4.77
CA ILE A 46 -18.74 3.66 3.44
C ILE A 46 -19.21 2.53 2.52
N ASP A 47 -20.46 2.62 2.06
CA ASP A 47 -20.97 1.80 0.97
C ASP A 47 -20.36 2.32 -0.33
N LEU A 48 -19.15 1.84 -0.61
CA LEU A 48 -18.43 2.15 -1.84
C LEU A 48 -18.99 1.29 -2.97
N GLU A 49 -19.97 1.82 -3.70
CA GLU A 49 -20.34 1.26 -4.99
C GLU A 49 -19.23 1.59 -6.00
N ALA A 50 -18.59 0.55 -6.55
CA ALA A 50 -17.54 0.73 -7.55
C ALA A 50 -18.16 1.18 -8.87
N GLU A 51 -18.14 2.49 -9.12
CA GLU A 51 -18.47 3.02 -10.43
C GLU A 51 -17.32 2.71 -11.39
N SER A 52 -17.54 1.76 -12.32
CA SER A 52 -16.62 1.50 -13.41
C SER A 52 -16.72 2.66 -14.42
N VAL A 53 -15.84 3.64 -14.26
CA VAL A 53 -15.69 4.71 -15.24
C VAL A 53 -15.09 4.09 -16.51
N THR A 54 -15.88 4.04 -17.59
CA THR A 54 -15.39 3.76 -18.94
C THR A 54 -14.66 5.01 -19.46
N ALA A 55 -13.65 5.46 -18.72
CA ALA A 55 -12.75 6.47 -19.23
C ALA A 55 -12.14 5.87 -20.49
N LYS A 56 -12.38 6.51 -21.64
CA LYS A 56 -11.68 6.19 -22.87
C LYS A 56 -10.20 6.32 -22.54
N CYS A 57 -9.53 5.18 -22.37
CA CYS A 57 -8.09 5.12 -22.13
C CYS A 57 -7.44 5.45 -23.47
N GLU A 58 -7.45 6.73 -23.84
CA GLU A 58 -6.58 7.18 -24.91
C GLU A 58 -5.17 7.09 -24.35
N PRO A 59 -4.27 6.32 -25.00
CA PRO A 59 -2.90 6.21 -24.54
C PRO A 59 -2.31 7.62 -24.50
N HIS A 60 -2.03 8.11 -23.29
CA HIS A 60 -1.39 9.39 -23.10
C HIS A 60 0.10 9.24 -23.44
N VAL A 61 0.40 9.22 -24.74
CA VAL A 61 1.76 9.14 -25.26
C VAL A 61 2.40 10.53 -25.10
N SER A 62 2.96 10.78 -23.92
CA SER A 62 3.85 11.93 -23.74
C SER A 62 5.19 11.63 -24.44
N PRO A 63 5.85 12.60 -25.10
CA PRO A 63 7.20 12.40 -25.65
C PRO A 63 8.23 12.00 -24.57
N THR A 64 7.91 12.19 -23.29
CA THR A 64 8.72 11.76 -22.14
C THR A 64 8.30 10.39 -21.59
N SER A 65 7.22 9.79 -22.10
CA SER A 65 6.75 8.50 -21.61
C SER A 65 7.67 7.38 -22.07
N GLY A 66 8.05 6.50 -21.14
CA GLY A 66 8.73 5.26 -21.49
C GLY A 66 7.79 4.30 -22.20
N ARG A 67 8.35 3.18 -22.67
CA ARG A 67 7.58 2.14 -23.37
C ARG A 67 7.78 0.79 -22.73
N PHE A 68 6.77 -0.06 -22.84
CA PHE A 68 6.88 -1.47 -22.51
C PHE A 68 7.28 -2.28 -23.75
N GLU A 69 8.23 -3.20 -23.58
CA GLU A 69 8.69 -4.13 -24.61
C GLU A 69 8.53 -5.57 -24.10
N ALA A 70 7.79 -6.40 -24.84
CA ALA A 70 7.76 -7.84 -24.59
C ALA A 70 9.05 -8.47 -25.10
N ARG A 71 9.79 -9.16 -24.23
CA ARG A 71 11.09 -9.77 -24.56
C ARG A 71 11.20 -11.16 -23.95
N ARG A 72 12.15 -11.93 -24.48
CA ARG A 72 12.49 -13.28 -24.00
C ARG A 72 13.97 -13.35 -23.66
N HIS A 73 14.30 -13.99 -22.55
CA HIS A 73 15.68 -14.31 -22.16
C HIS A 73 15.85 -15.82 -22.15
N LEU A 74 16.97 -16.32 -22.70
CA LEU A 74 17.38 -17.71 -22.65
C LEU A 74 18.67 -17.83 -21.83
N GLY A 75 18.70 -18.77 -20.90
CA GLY A 75 19.85 -19.04 -20.05
C GLY A 75 19.90 -20.51 -19.63
N GLN A 76 20.86 -20.82 -18.76
CA GLN A 76 21.07 -22.20 -18.27
C GLN A 76 19.86 -22.75 -17.50
N ALA A 77 19.10 -21.87 -16.83
CA ALA A 77 17.89 -22.23 -16.09
C ALA A 77 16.63 -22.33 -16.98
N GLY A 78 16.77 -22.24 -18.30
CA GLY A 78 15.66 -22.25 -19.26
C GLY A 78 15.40 -20.87 -19.86
N SER A 79 14.14 -20.64 -20.26
CA SER A 79 13.72 -19.37 -20.87
C SER A 79 12.63 -18.68 -20.08
N ILE A 80 12.70 -17.36 -19.99
CA ILE A 80 11.68 -16.51 -19.38
C ILE A 80 11.22 -15.43 -20.35
N ASP A 81 9.91 -15.32 -20.51
CA ASP A 81 9.27 -14.18 -21.17
C ASP A 81 8.98 -13.10 -20.12
N TYR A 82 9.21 -11.84 -20.48
CA TYR A 82 9.07 -10.71 -19.56
C TYR A 82 8.72 -9.43 -20.30
N MET A 83 8.10 -8.50 -19.56
CA MET A 83 7.82 -7.15 -20.02
C MET A 83 8.88 -6.19 -19.46
N LEU A 84 9.56 -5.44 -20.34
CA LEU A 84 10.54 -4.43 -19.96
C LEU A 84 9.95 -3.04 -20.13
N TYR A 85 9.84 -2.29 -19.03
CA TYR A 85 9.67 -0.85 -19.12
C TYR A 85 11.00 -0.18 -19.42
N ARG A 86 11.07 0.58 -20.52
CA ARG A 86 12.22 1.41 -20.87
C ARG A 86 11.83 2.89 -20.80
N PRO A 87 12.34 3.66 -19.83
CA PRO A 87 12.09 5.10 -19.77
C PRO A 87 12.68 5.79 -21.01
N ALA A 88 12.07 6.90 -21.45
CA ALA A 88 12.54 7.67 -22.60
C ALA A 88 14.00 8.16 -22.42
N SER A 89 14.40 8.43 -21.17
CA SER A 89 15.74 8.86 -20.77
C SER A 89 16.72 7.72 -20.47
N ALA A 90 16.42 6.48 -20.87
CA ALA A 90 17.28 5.34 -20.59
C ALA A 90 18.69 5.49 -21.18
N THR A 91 19.72 5.42 -20.33
CA THR A 91 21.14 5.39 -20.70
C THR A 91 21.81 4.09 -20.24
N PRO A 92 22.91 3.65 -20.88
CA PRO A 92 23.67 2.49 -20.42
C PRO A 92 24.15 2.67 -18.97
N GLY A 93 24.11 1.58 -18.19
CA GLY A 93 24.57 1.56 -16.79
C GLY A 93 23.54 2.04 -15.76
N MET A 94 22.32 2.37 -16.16
CA MET A 94 21.23 2.65 -15.22
C MET A 94 20.87 1.40 -14.38
N PRO A 95 20.45 1.59 -13.12
CA PRO A 95 20.01 0.48 -12.28
C PRO A 95 18.73 -0.16 -12.84
N LEU A 96 18.60 -1.47 -12.64
CA LEU A 96 17.44 -2.25 -13.05
C LEU A 96 16.62 -2.64 -11.82
N VAL A 97 15.32 -2.36 -11.86
CA VAL A 97 14.35 -2.88 -10.89
C VAL A 97 13.65 -4.09 -11.51
N ILE A 98 13.55 -5.17 -10.75
CA ILE A 98 12.88 -6.40 -11.16
C ILE A 98 11.60 -6.55 -10.34
N MET A 99 10.47 -6.68 -11.03
CA MET A 99 9.17 -6.98 -10.41
C MET A 99 8.75 -8.39 -10.81
N LEU A 100 8.49 -9.23 -9.81
CA LEU A 100 8.03 -10.60 -10.02
C LEU A 100 6.51 -10.65 -9.84
N HIS A 101 5.85 -11.38 -10.73
CA HIS A 101 4.41 -11.58 -10.67
C HIS A 101 4.06 -12.69 -9.67
N GLY A 102 2.83 -12.69 -9.16
CA GLY A 102 2.32 -13.79 -8.31
C GLY A 102 2.00 -15.05 -9.12
N CYS A 103 1.78 -16.19 -8.46
CA CYS A 103 1.57 -17.49 -9.12
C CYS A 103 0.43 -17.54 -10.16
N THR A 104 -0.56 -16.65 -10.06
CA THR A 104 -1.72 -16.59 -10.97
C THR A 104 -1.64 -15.46 -12.01
N GLN A 105 -0.56 -14.70 -12.01
CA GLN A 105 -0.34 -13.63 -12.96
C GLN A 105 0.52 -14.14 -14.12
N THR A 106 0.27 -13.62 -15.32
CA THR A 106 1.11 -13.85 -16.50
C THR A 106 1.75 -12.53 -16.91
N PRO A 107 3.01 -12.55 -17.38
CA PRO A 107 3.70 -11.35 -17.85
C PRO A 107 3.11 -10.77 -19.13
#